data_AF-A0A9N9KW39-F1
#
_entry.id   AF-A0A9N9KW39-F1
#
_cell.length_a   1.000
_cell.length_b   1.000
_cell.length_c   1.000
_cell.angle_alpha   90.00
_cell.angle_beta   90.00
_cell.angle_gamma   90.00
#
_symmetry.space_group_name_H-M   'P 1'
#
loop_
_entity.id
_entity.type
_entity.pdbx_description
1 polymer ?
#
loop_
_entity_poly.entity_id
_entity_poly.type
_entity_poly.pdbx_seq_one_letter_code
_entity_poly.pdbx_strand_id
1 'polypeptide(L)'
;MNMPFQVTQINGGNAITHNINTTLFPFTYSSDGFRALGYRWQSDIDHEANQPIEFLRAQLAFRGFSPRGSDVNALRERLRKSEMMEMDEKVAAARREMKDAWKLLENRDLADPRRDDPGREGEQTDSEDVESEDQDDNEDEDMDDEDDESEEQESEEDENENDDDDEEEDEETLGPWDITGEWVLNCRSLEDWSDGTPLTIQIHSREQRSGHQTYGRFEFGGWNGVIRFVTAEEDGGGYGYDPEDFILNDSDRPSEENPTCHYRWRGVEDGEGVIQLREDNYLYSMTFSKNGNYVEGNWGCRDGEPGVVHFTGVKDNSDGGYGMSIEREWKARNQAAYDKANRDRWR
;
A
#
# COMPACT_ATOMS: atom_id res chain seq x y z
N MET A 1 -11.83 21.45 11.90
CA MET A 1 -12.30 20.92 10.62
C MET A 1 -12.96 19.58 10.92
N ASN A 2 -14.25 19.41 10.62
CA ASN A 2 -14.89 18.09 10.71
C ASN A 2 -14.41 17.26 9.51
N MET A 3 -13.81 16.12 9.77
CA MET A 3 -13.43 15.17 8.72
C MET A 3 -14.71 14.47 8.24
N PRO A 4 -14.93 14.28 6.93
CA PRO A 4 -16.13 13.62 6.43
C PRO A 4 -16.11 12.13 6.77
N PHE A 5 -17.19 11.64 7.37
CA PHE A 5 -17.45 10.21 7.55
C PHE A 5 -17.86 9.56 6.23
N GLN A 6 -17.42 8.33 6.00
CA GLN A 6 -17.99 7.49 4.96
C GLN A 6 -18.99 6.51 5.59
N VAL A 7 -20.19 6.42 5.03
CA VAL A 7 -21.17 5.40 5.41
C VAL A 7 -21.05 4.27 4.38
N THR A 8 -20.75 3.07 4.85
CA THR A 8 -20.56 1.89 4.00
C THR A 8 -21.55 0.81 4.44
N GLN A 9 -22.18 0.10 3.50
CA GLN A 9 -22.95 -1.09 3.83
C GLN A 9 -22.01 -2.28 4.00
N ILE A 10 -22.18 -3.04 5.09
CA ILE A 10 -21.47 -4.29 5.34
C ILE A 10 -22.45 -5.35 5.83
N ASN A 11 -22.48 -6.51 5.16
CA ASN A 11 -23.19 -7.73 5.56
C ASN A 11 -24.58 -7.50 6.17
N GLY A 12 -25.50 -6.89 5.41
CA GLY A 12 -26.89 -6.72 5.84
C GLY A 12 -27.15 -5.57 6.83
N GLY A 13 -26.14 -4.73 7.11
CA GLY A 13 -26.29 -3.54 7.94
C GLY A 13 -25.49 -2.34 7.43
N ASN A 14 -25.80 -1.17 7.99
CA ASN A 14 -24.99 0.03 7.78
C ASN A 14 -23.76 -0.02 8.70
N ALA A 15 -22.66 0.61 8.29
CA ALA A 15 -21.54 0.95 9.15
C ALA A 15 -20.99 2.32 8.79
N ILE A 16 -20.37 2.96 9.77
CA ILE A 16 -19.66 4.21 9.58
C ILE A 16 -18.17 3.89 9.58
N THR A 17 -17.43 4.45 8.64
CA THR A 17 -15.97 4.34 8.52
C THR A 17 -15.33 5.71 8.73
N HIS A 18 -14.26 5.75 9.54
CA HIS A 18 -13.44 6.94 9.74
C HIS A 18 -11.95 6.58 9.67
N ASN A 19 -11.21 7.27 8.79
CA ASN A 19 -9.75 7.20 8.73
C ASN A 19 -9.16 8.24 9.66
N ILE A 20 -8.49 7.82 10.72
CA ILE A 20 -7.80 8.74 11.62
C ILE A 20 -6.38 8.87 11.07
N ASN A 21 -5.91 10.09 10.77
CA ASN A 21 -4.63 10.37 10.11
C ASN A 21 -3.38 9.73 10.74
N THR A 22 -3.50 9.14 11.93
CA THR A 22 -2.43 8.46 12.66
C THR A 22 -2.45 6.93 12.52
N THR A 23 -3.42 6.36 11.79
CA THR A 23 -3.55 4.91 11.64
C THR A 23 -3.81 4.56 10.19
N LEU A 24 -2.99 3.65 9.65
CA LEU A 24 -3.14 3.12 8.29
C LEU A 24 -4.41 2.30 8.03
N PHE A 25 -5.25 2.08 9.04
CA PHE A 25 -6.40 1.20 8.91
C PHE A 25 -7.70 1.95 9.26
N PRO A 26 -8.80 1.68 8.53
CA PRO A 26 -10.09 2.28 8.81
C PRO A 26 -10.63 1.77 10.14
N PHE A 27 -11.17 2.69 10.95
CA PHE A 27 -12.04 2.33 12.06
C PHE A 27 -13.47 2.21 11.57
N THR A 28 -14.19 1.21 12.06
CA THR A 28 -15.60 1.01 11.76
C THR A 28 -16.45 1.11 13.02
N TYR A 29 -17.67 1.61 12.88
CA TYR A 29 -18.68 1.62 13.93
C TYR A 29 -19.98 1.04 13.38
N SER A 30 -20.50 0.02 14.05
CA SER A 30 -21.78 -0.62 13.73
C SER A 30 -22.60 -0.86 15.02
N SER A 31 -23.70 -1.63 14.93
CA SER A 31 -24.46 -2.10 16.08
C SER A 31 -23.60 -2.86 17.10
N ASP A 32 -22.56 -3.53 16.61
CA ASP A 32 -21.55 -4.23 17.41
C ASP A 32 -20.52 -3.30 18.07
N GLY A 33 -20.60 -2.00 17.81
CA GLY A 33 -19.68 -1.01 18.34
C GLY A 33 -18.44 -0.79 17.49
N PHE A 34 -17.42 -0.23 18.12
CA PHE A 34 -16.24 0.33 17.48
C PHE A 34 -15.15 -0.74 17.26
N ARG A 35 -14.69 -0.89 16.02
CA ARG A 35 -13.75 -1.92 15.57
C ARG A 35 -12.60 -1.33 14.74
N ALA A 36 -11.47 -2.02 14.73
CA ALA A 36 -10.35 -1.82 13.83
C ALA A 36 -9.91 -3.19 13.32
N LEU A 37 -9.71 -3.35 12.00
CA LEU A 37 -9.39 -4.65 11.37
C LEU A 37 -10.35 -5.78 11.78
N GLY A 38 -11.63 -5.47 12.04
CA GLY A 38 -12.63 -6.43 12.51
C GLY A 38 -12.62 -6.72 14.02
N TYR A 39 -11.60 -6.27 14.77
CA TYR A 39 -11.48 -6.53 16.22
C TYR A 39 -11.94 -5.34 17.07
N ARG A 40 -12.53 -5.62 18.24
CA ARG A 40 -12.95 -4.61 19.22
C ARG A 40 -11.79 -4.24 20.15
N TRP A 41 -11.86 -3.05 20.74
CA TRP A 41 -10.98 -2.63 21.83
C TRP A 41 -11.00 -3.62 23.00
N GLN A 42 -9.82 -4.00 23.49
CA GLN A 42 -9.67 -4.75 24.74
C GLN A 42 -8.72 -4.01 25.67
N SER A 43 -9.18 -3.68 26.87
CA SER A 43 -8.38 -3.00 27.89
C SER A 43 -7.38 -3.93 28.58
N ASP A 44 -7.72 -5.21 28.70
CA ASP A 44 -6.89 -6.24 29.34
C ASP A 44 -6.55 -7.31 28.30
N ILE A 45 -5.36 -7.19 27.70
CA ILE A 45 -4.89 -8.10 26.67
C ILE A 45 -3.94 -9.10 27.33
N ASP A 46 -4.25 -10.38 27.20
CA ASP A 46 -3.27 -11.42 27.48
C ASP A 46 -2.17 -11.38 26.40
N HIS A 47 -1.01 -10.83 26.78
CA HIS A 47 0.15 -10.69 25.90
C HIS A 47 0.78 -12.04 25.51
N GLU A 48 0.49 -13.11 26.25
CA GLU A 48 1.00 -14.46 25.97
C GLU A 48 0.03 -15.28 25.12
N ALA A 49 -1.23 -14.85 25.00
CA ALA A 49 -2.20 -15.53 24.17
C ALA A 49 -1.77 -15.56 22.69
N ASN A 50 -2.06 -16.68 22.02
CA ASN A 50 -1.80 -16.84 20.59
C ASN A 50 -2.86 -16.11 19.75
N GLN A 51 -2.83 -14.78 19.80
CA GLN A 51 -3.75 -13.93 19.05
C GLN A 51 -3.32 -13.78 17.58
N PRO A 52 -4.27 -13.66 16.64
CA PRO A 52 -3.98 -13.32 15.25
C PRO A 52 -3.18 -12.01 15.13
N ILE A 53 -2.38 -11.88 14.07
CA ILE A 53 -1.56 -10.68 13.87
C ILE A 53 -2.43 -9.42 13.75
N GLU A 54 -3.57 -9.53 13.06
CA GLU A 54 -4.55 -8.47 12.85
C GLU A 54 -5.14 -7.98 14.17
N PHE A 55 -5.34 -8.88 15.14
CA PHE A 55 -5.76 -8.51 16.48
C PHE A 55 -4.71 -7.61 17.15
N LEU A 56 -3.44 -8.02 17.13
CA LEU A 56 -2.35 -7.24 17.74
C LEU A 56 -2.23 -5.86 17.07
N ARG A 57 -2.36 -5.82 15.74
CA ARG A 57 -2.39 -4.57 14.96
C ARG A 57 -3.56 -3.68 15.37
N ALA A 58 -4.78 -4.23 15.49
CA ALA A 58 -5.96 -3.49 15.93
C ALA A 58 -5.76 -2.89 17.33
N GLN A 59 -5.21 -3.69 18.27
CA GLN A 59 -4.96 -3.24 19.64
C GLN A 59 -3.90 -2.14 19.74
N LEU A 60 -2.89 -2.16 18.87
CA LEU A 60 -1.92 -1.07 18.74
C LEU A 60 -2.57 0.19 18.19
N ALA A 61 -3.36 0.05 17.12
CA ALA A 61 -4.07 1.16 16.50
C ALA A 61 -5.00 1.87 17.50
N PHE A 62 -5.75 1.13 18.32
CA PHE A 62 -6.58 1.73 19.36
C PHE A 62 -5.79 2.49 20.43
N ARG A 63 -4.54 2.11 20.69
CA ARG A 63 -3.63 2.77 21.64
C ARG A 63 -2.80 3.88 21.00
N GLY A 64 -3.03 4.20 19.72
CA GLY A 64 -2.26 5.21 19.01
C GLY A 64 -0.83 4.78 18.67
N PHE A 65 -0.52 3.49 18.75
CA PHE A 65 0.77 2.95 18.34
C PHE A 65 0.71 2.47 16.88
N SER A 66 1.84 2.55 16.19
CA SER A 66 1.96 2.05 14.82
C SER A 66 1.59 0.55 14.78
N PRO A 67 0.56 0.18 14.01
CA PRO A 67 0.13 -1.21 13.88
C PRO A 67 0.93 -1.98 12.82
N ARG A 68 2.01 -1.41 12.28
CA ARG A 68 2.79 -1.99 11.16
C ARG A 68 3.69 -3.14 11.56
N GLY A 69 4.11 -3.93 10.58
CA GLY A 69 5.06 -5.03 10.73
C GLY A 69 4.41 -6.40 10.77
N SER A 70 5.11 -7.41 10.28
CA SER A 70 4.70 -8.83 10.17
C SER A 70 5.18 -9.69 11.36
N ASP A 71 6.14 -9.19 12.15
CA ASP A 71 6.68 -9.90 13.31
C ASP A 71 5.75 -9.80 14.53
N VAL A 72 5.09 -10.93 14.84
CA VAL A 72 4.18 -11.10 15.98
C VAL A 72 4.85 -10.75 17.31
N ASN A 73 6.12 -11.11 17.51
CA ASN A 73 6.84 -10.81 18.75
C ASN A 73 7.12 -9.33 18.89
N ALA A 74 7.49 -8.65 17.79
CA ALA A 74 7.69 -7.21 17.78
C ALA A 74 6.37 -6.43 18.03
N LEU A 75 5.24 -6.93 17.54
CA LEU A 75 3.92 -6.36 17.82
C LEU A 75 3.52 -6.56 19.29
N ARG A 76 3.69 -7.77 19.84
CA ARG A 76 3.46 -8.07 21.26
C ARG A 76 4.31 -7.19 22.17
N GLU A 77 5.59 -7.04 21.83
CA GLU A 77 6.51 -6.22 22.62
C GLU A 77 6.11 -4.75 22.63
N ARG A 78 5.63 -4.20 21.51
CA ARG A 78 5.04 -2.85 21.48
C ARG A 78 3.79 -2.74 22.35
N LEU A 79 2.90 -3.73 22.29
CA LEU A 79 1.71 -3.75 23.15
C LEU A 79 2.07 -3.78 24.64
N ARG A 80 3.04 -4.61 25.04
CA ARG A 80 3.53 -4.66 26.44
C ARG A 80 4.09 -3.31 26.88
N LYS A 81 4.90 -2.67 26.02
CA LYS A 81 5.51 -1.37 26.28
C LYS A 81 4.53 -0.21 26.29
N SER A 82 3.34 -0.38 25.71
CA SER A 82 2.40 0.72 25.64
C SER A 82 2.01 1.24 27.02
N GLU A 83 2.07 0.42 28.09
CA GLU A 83 1.61 0.71 29.47
C GLU A 83 0.18 1.29 29.57
N MET A 84 -0.46 1.54 28.44
CA MET A 84 -1.73 2.21 28.26
C MET A 84 -2.83 1.17 28.30
N MET A 85 -3.54 1.16 29.42
CA MET A 85 -4.83 0.47 29.55
C MET A 85 -5.98 1.26 28.90
N GLU A 86 -5.69 2.48 28.43
CA GLU A 86 -6.67 3.38 27.84
C GLU A 86 -6.46 3.50 26.32
N MET A 87 -7.57 3.81 25.64
CA MET A 87 -7.58 4.11 24.21
C MET A 87 -6.93 5.49 24.00
N ASP A 88 -6.18 5.66 22.91
CA ASP A 88 -5.60 6.95 22.55
C ASP A 88 -6.69 8.04 22.48
N GLU A 89 -6.37 9.25 22.92
CA GLU A 89 -7.35 10.34 23.04
C GLU A 89 -8.01 10.67 21.70
N LYS A 90 -7.26 10.65 20.60
CA LYS A 90 -7.79 10.91 19.26
C LYS A 90 -8.71 9.78 18.81
N VAL A 91 -8.31 8.53 19.07
CA VAL A 91 -9.12 7.35 18.76
C VAL A 91 -10.41 7.34 19.60
N ALA A 92 -10.33 7.71 20.88
CA ALA A 92 -11.49 7.84 21.75
C ALA A 92 -12.43 8.98 21.31
N ALA A 93 -11.89 10.09 20.79
CA ALA A 93 -12.68 11.16 20.19
C ALA A 93 -13.41 10.69 18.93
N ALA A 94 -12.72 10.04 17.99
CA ALA A 94 -13.32 9.47 16.79
C ALA A 94 -14.41 8.44 17.12
N ARG A 95 -14.17 7.57 18.12
CA ARG A 95 -15.18 6.61 18.62
C ARG A 95 -16.45 7.32 19.10
N ARG A 96 -16.33 8.45 19.83
CA ARG A 96 -17.49 9.22 20.29
C ARG A 96 -18.25 9.82 19.12
N GLU A 97 -17.53 10.39 18.16
CA GLU A 97 -18.13 11.02 16.98
C GLU A 97 -18.88 10.00 16.11
N MET A 98 -18.27 8.84 15.83
CA MET A 98 -18.92 7.74 15.10
C MET A 98 -20.13 7.19 15.84
N LYS A 99 -20.06 7.09 17.18
CA LYS A 99 -21.21 6.67 18.01
C LYS A 99 -22.38 7.64 17.90
N ASP A 100 -22.11 8.94 17.90
CA ASP A 100 -23.16 9.94 17.80
C ASP A 100 -23.74 10.02 16.39
N ALA A 101 -22.90 9.87 15.36
CA ALA A 101 -23.35 9.71 13.97
C ALA A 101 -24.23 8.47 13.78
N TRP A 102 -23.87 7.34 14.40
CA TRP A 102 -24.67 6.10 14.36
C TRP A 102 -26.07 6.30 14.95
N LYS A 103 -26.18 6.97 16.10
CA LYS A 103 -27.49 7.28 16.72
C LYS A 103 -28.36 8.17 15.83
N LEU A 104 -27.75 9.10 15.09
CA LEU A 104 -28.49 9.95 14.15
C LEU A 104 -29.07 9.14 12.99
N LEU A 105 -28.35 8.12 12.51
CA LEU A 105 -28.87 7.19 11.49
C LEU A 105 -30.01 6.34 12.05
N GLU A 106 -29.84 5.76 13.24
CA GLU A 106 -30.86 4.92 13.89
C GLU A 106 -32.17 5.69 14.14
N ASN A 107 -32.07 6.95 14.55
CA ASN A 107 -33.25 7.81 14.73
C ASN A 107 -33.92 8.20 13.40
N ARG A 108 -33.17 8.24 12.29
CA ARG A 108 -33.73 8.59 10.97
C ARG A 108 -34.59 7.45 10.42
N ASP A 109 -34.18 6.20 10.63
CA ASP A 109 -34.95 5.03 10.20
C ASP A 109 -36.25 4.87 11.00
N LEU A 110 -36.27 5.33 12.25
CA LEU A 110 -37.49 5.39 13.08
C LEU A 110 -38.43 6.55 12.70
N ALA A 111 -37.93 7.57 12.02
CA ALA A 111 -38.65 8.80 11.70
C ALA A 111 -39.22 8.82 10.26
N ASP A 112 -39.36 7.66 9.59
CA ASP A 112 -40.13 7.57 8.35
C ASP A 112 -41.61 7.25 8.64
N PRO A 113 -42.51 8.26 8.78
CA PRO A 113 -43.93 8.05 9.04
C PRO A 113 -44.70 7.43 7.85
N ARG A 114 -44.03 7.05 6.76
CA ARG A 114 -44.70 6.48 5.57
C ARG A 114 -45.01 4.99 5.65
N ARG A 115 -44.74 4.33 6.80
CA ARG A 115 -45.15 2.93 7.03
C ARG A 115 -46.54 2.77 7.66
N ASP A 116 -47.18 3.85 8.09
CA ASP A 116 -48.61 3.82 8.36
C ASP A 116 -49.36 4.01 7.04
N ASP A 117 -49.36 2.98 6.18
CA ASP A 117 -50.36 2.84 5.13
C ASP A 117 -51.66 2.37 5.80
N PRO A 118 -52.68 3.23 6.00
CA PRO A 118 -53.91 2.85 6.68
C PRO A 118 -54.83 1.99 5.80
N GLY A 119 -54.35 1.49 4.65
CA GLY A 119 -55.16 0.89 3.61
C GLY A 119 -55.28 -0.64 3.59
N ARG A 120 -54.63 -1.39 4.50
CA ARG A 120 -54.69 -2.87 4.47
C ARG A 120 -55.59 -3.44 5.55
N GLU A 121 -56.90 -3.21 5.40
CA GLU A 121 -57.94 -4.02 6.04
C GLU A 121 -58.05 -5.37 5.29
N GLY A 122 -57.98 -6.47 6.02
CA GLY A 122 -58.09 -7.85 5.52
C GLY A 122 -56.71 -8.53 5.49
N GLU A 123 -56.44 -9.57 6.25
CA GLU A 123 -57.24 -10.77 6.44
C GLU A 123 -56.75 -11.48 7.70
N GLN A 124 -57.69 -11.85 8.56
CA GLN A 124 -57.45 -12.54 9.81
C GLN A 124 -57.26 -14.02 9.51
N THR A 125 -56.04 -14.53 9.63
CA THR A 125 -55.76 -15.98 9.58
C THR A 125 -55.25 -16.45 10.93
N ASP A 126 -56.13 -17.12 11.66
CA ASP A 126 -55.79 -18.02 12.76
C ASP A 126 -55.00 -19.21 12.21
N SER A 127 -53.80 -19.47 12.74
CA SER A 127 -53.13 -20.77 12.72
C SER A 127 -51.96 -20.68 13.70
N GLU A 128 -52.15 -21.12 14.94
CA GLU A 128 -51.87 -22.48 15.43
C GLU A 128 -50.37 -22.74 15.67
N ASP A 129 -50.10 -23.04 16.94
CA ASP A 129 -48.87 -23.59 17.50
C ASP A 129 -48.28 -24.68 16.62
N VAL A 130 -47.00 -24.53 16.28
CA VAL A 130 -46.16 -25.65 15.90
C VAL A 130 -44.83 -25.51 16.63
N GLU A 131 -44.70 -26.27 17.71
CA GLU A 131 -43.41 -26.66 18.28
C GLU A 131 -42.65 -27.46 17.22
N SER A 132 -41.44 -27.03 16.85
CA SER A 132 -40.54 -27.85 16.04
C SER A 132 -39.25 -28.08 16.81
N GLU A 133 -39.10 -29.34 17.19
CA GLU A 133 -37.98 -29.97 17.85
C GLU A 133 -36.69 -29.92 17.02
N ASP A 134 -35.59 -30.11 17.74
CA ASP A 134 -34.23 -30.31 17.27
C ASP A 134 -34.12 -31.28 16.08
N GLN A 135 -33.33 -30.90 15.08
CA GLN A 135 -32.73 -31.84 14.14
C GLN A 135 -31.28 -31.41 13.86
N ASP A 136 -30.40 -32.06 14.61
CA ASP A 136 -29.03 -32.39 14.20
C ASP A 136 -29.04 -33.23 12.90
N ASP A 137 -27.86 -33.30 12.29
CA ASP A 137 -27.45 -34.16 11.17
C ASP A 137 -27.46 -33.49 9.78
N ASN A 138 -26.25 -33.21 9.28
CA ASN A 138 -25.78 -33.39 7.90
C ASN A 138 -24.26 -33.18 7.95
N GLU A 139 -23.47 -34.24 8.12
CA GLU A 139 -23.03 -35.21 7.11
C GLU A 139 -22.12 -34.57 6.03
N ASP A 140 -20.96 -35.21 5.94
CA ASP A 140 -19.85 -34.97 5.04
C ASP A 140 -20.30 -35.00 3.57
N GLU A 141 -19.83 -34.04 2.77
CA GLU A 141 -19.78 -34.22 1.31
C GLU A 141 -18.37 -33.88 0.80
N ASP A 142 -17.63 -34.97 0.54
CA ASP A 142 -16.49 -35.04 -0.35
C ASP A 142 -16.87 -34.43 -1.71
N MET A 143 -16.21 -33.35 -2.11
CA MET A 143 -16.28 -32.85 -3.48
C MET A 143 -15.06 -33.35 -4.26
N ASP A 144 -15.32 -34.42 -5.01
CA ASP A 144 -14.48 -35.00 -6.04
C ASP A 144 -14.29 -34.03 -7.23
N ASP A 145 -13.13 -34.21 -7.86
CA ASP A 145 -12.68 -33.65 -9.13
C ASP A 145 -13.75 -33.66 -10.24
N GLU A 146 -13.93 -32.51 -10.91
CA GLU A 146 -14.41 -32.51 -12.29
C GLU A 146 -13.52 -31.60 -13.16
N ASP A 147 -12.87 -32.27 -14.10
CA ASP A 147 -12.17 -31.75 -15.28
C ASP A 147 -13.07 -30.80 -16.08
N ASP A 148 -12.67 -29.54 -16.23
CA ASP A 148 -13.28 -28.59 -17.16
C ASP A 148 -12.37 -28.40 -18.37
N GLU A 149 -12.55 -29.28 -19.36
CA GLU A 149 -12.14 -29.05 -20.74
C GLU A 149 -13.17 -28.13 -21.42
N SER A 150 -12.86 -26.83 -21.51
CA SER A 150 -13.67 -25.89 -22.31
C SER A 150 -12.84 -25.24 -23.43
N GLU A 151 -12.93 -25.92 -24.58
CA GLU A 151 -13.29 -25.41 -25.90
C GLU A 151 -12.65 -24.09 -26.39
N GLU A 152 -11.74 -24.28 -27.35
CA GLU A 152 -11.23 -23.29 -28.29
C GLU A 152 -12.39 -22.63 -29.08
N GLN A 153 -12.72 -21.38 -28.77
CA GLN A 153 -13.54 -20.54 -29.64
C GLN A 153 -12.66 -19.76 -30.60
N GLU A 154 -12.61 -20.25 -31.85
CA GLU A 154 -12.19 -19.49 -33.02
C GLU A 154 -13.12 -18.27 -33.16
N SER A 155 -12.58 -17.06 -32.96
CA SER A 155 -13.29 -15.82 -33.22
C SER A 155 -12.93 -15.31 -34.61
N GLU A 156 -13.98 -15.10 -35.40
CA GLU A 156 -13.97 -14.68 -36.78
C GLU A 156 -13.35 -13.28 -36.94
N GLU A 157 -12.50 -13.17 -37.95
CA GLU A 157 -11.78 -11.98 -38.38
C GLU A 157 -12.75 -10.91 -38.90
N ASP A 158 -12.94 -9.82 -38.15
CA ASP A 158 -13.61 -8.62 -38.62
C ASP A 158 -12.55 -7.69 -39.26
N GLU A 159 -12.46 -7.78 -40.59
CA GLU A 159 -11.64 -6.93 -41.46
C GLU A 159 -12.15 -5.48 -41.40
N ASN A 160 -11.61 -4.71 -40.46
CA ASN A 160 -11.85 -3.26 -40.39
C ASN A 160 -10.67 -2.56 -41.09
N GLU A 161 -10.82 -2.33 -42.39
CA GLU A 161 -9.99 -1.43 -43.20
C GLU A 161 -10.09 0.00 -42.65
N ASN A 162 -9.24 0.34 -41.69
CA ASN A 162 -9.01 1.73 -41.32
C ASN A 162 -7.80 2.22 -42.11
N ASP A 163 -8.05 3.25 -42.93
CA ASP A 163 -7.09 4.01 -43.71
C ASP A 163 -5.80 4.28 -42.90
N ASP A 164 -4.71 3.66 -43.36
CA ASP A 164 -3.32 3.90 -42.97
C ASP A 164 -2.93 5.35 -43.36
N ASP A 165 -3.26 6.31 -42.51
CA ASP A 165 -2.49 7.54 -42.41
C ASP A 165 -1.14 7.16 -41.77
N ASP A 166 -0.23 6.68 -42.61
CA ASP A 166 1.23 6.59 -42.38
C ASP A 166 1.74 8.01 -42.06
N GLU A 167 1.48 8.46 -40.83
CA GLU A 167 2.33 9.45 -40.19
C GLU A 167 3.68 8.75 -40.06
N GLU A 168 4.58 8.99 -41.04
CA GLU A 168 6.00 8.72 -40.91
C GLU A 168 6.43 9.39 -39.61
N GLU A 169 6.40 8.64 -38.49
CA GLU A 169 6.98 9.03 -37.22
C GLU A 169 8.41 9.36 -37.56
N ASP A 170 8.68 10.66 -37.67
CA ASP A 170 10.01 11.20 -37.92
C ASP A 170 10.95 10.38 -37.04
N GLU A 171 11.83 9.62 -37.69
CA GLU A 171 12.81 8.74 -37.06
C GLU A 171 13.81 9.66 -36.36
N GLU A 172 13.35 10.31 -35.29
CA GLU A 172 14.09 11.24 -34.45
C GLU A 172 15.28 10.43 -34.02
N THR A 173 16.44 10.74 -34.60
CA THR A 173 17.69 10.02 -34.40
C THR A 173 17.86 9.80 -32.91
N LEU A 174 17.49 8.59 -32.47
CA LEU A 174 17.27 8.36 -31.07
C LEU A 174 18.64 8.52 -30.42
N GLY A 175 18.73 9.44 -29.46
CA GLY A 175 19.98 9.81 -28.83
C GLY A 175 20.70 8.61 -28.19
N PRO A 176 21.93 8.82 -27.70
CA PRO A 176 22.61 7.79 -26.92
C PRO A 176 21.73 7.36 -25.74
N TRP A 177 21.78 6.06 -25.39
CA TRP A 177 21.00 5.51 -24.29
C TRP A 177 21.38 6.22 -22.98
N ASP A 178 20.52 7.13 -22.51
CA ASP A 178 20.77 7.97 -21.35
C ASP A 178 19.55 7.94 -20.42
N ILE A 179 19.72 7.31 -19.26
CA ILE A 179 18.68 7.23 -18.24
C ILE A 179 18.69 8.38 -17.24
N THR A 180 19.68 9.29 -17.33
CA THR A 180 19.77 10.44 -16.41
C THR A 180 18.73 11.50 -16.74
N GLY A 181 18.20 12.19 -15.74
CA GLY A 181 17.15 13.20 -15.94
C GLY A 181 15.99 13.05 -14.96
N GLU A 182 14.95 13.83 -15.18
CA GLU A 182 13.69 13.74 -14.45
C GLU A 182 12.73 12.79 -15.17
N TRP A 183 11.96 12.04 -14.40
CA TRP A 183 11.04 11.04 -14.88
C TRP A 183 9.69 11.24 -14.20
N VAL A 184 8.62 11.26 -14.99
CA VAL A 184 7.25 11.30 -14.49
C VAL A 184 6.69 9.89 -14.61
N LEU A 185 6.23 9.34 -13.50
CA LEU A 185 5.73 7.97 -13.41
C LEU A 185 4.21 7.92 -13.37
N ASN A 186 3.68 6.79 -13.82
CA ASN A 186 2.33 6.33 -13.64
C ASN A 186 2.33 5.04 -12.80
N CYS A 187 1.65 5.06 -11.67
CA CYS A 187 1.47 3.89 -10.82
C CYS A 187 0.10 3.96 -10.14
N ARG A 188 -0.87 3.23 -10.68
CA ARG A 188 -2.26 3.22 -10.19
C ARG A 188 -2.37 2.89 -8.70
N SER A 189 -1.53 1.98 -8.20
CA SER A 189 -1.52 1.58 -6.78
C SER A 189 -1.02 2.68 -5.83
N LEU A 190 -0.33 3.70 -6.35
CA LEU A 190 0.20 4.83 -5.59
C LEU A 190 -0.63 6.11 -5.77
N GLU A 191 -1.60 6.15 -6.69
CA GLU A 191 -2.44 7.32 -6.94
C GLU A 191 -3.22 7.75 -5.68
N ASP A 192 -3.75 6.78 -4.92
CA ASP A 192 -4.47 7.04 -3.68
C ASP A 192 -3.58 7.66 -2.58
N TRP A 193 -2.26 7.58 -2.74
CA TRP A 193 -1.26 8.03 -1.76
C TRP A 193 -0.58 9.33 -2.17
N SER A 194 -0.82 9.85 -3.38
CA SER A 194 -0.08 11.00 -3.89
C SER A 194 -0.75 12.34 -3.63
N ASP A 195 -1.99 12.35 -3.14
CA ASP A 195 -2.81 13.58 -2.99
C ASP A 195 -2.84 14.42 -4.29
N GLY A 196 -2.71 13.77 -5.46
CA GLY A 196 -2.62 14.41 -6.77
C GLY A 196 -1.24 14.96 -7.14
N THR A 197 -0.23 14.72 -6.32
CA THR A 197 1.17 15.06 -6.63
C THR A 197 1.70 14.07 -7.67
N PRO A 198 2.39 14.54 -8.73
CA PRO A 198 3.04 13.65 -9.69
C PRO A 198 4.05 12.73 -9.01
N LEU A 199 4.08 11.46 -9.41
CA LEU A 199 5.10 10.51 -9.00
C LEU A 199 6.35 10.78 -9.82
N THR A 200 7.49 11.05 -9.19
CA THR A 200 8.71 11.41 -9.92
C THR A 200 9.94 10.62 -9.50
N ILE A 201 10.88 10.44 -10.45
CA ILE A 201 12.25 10.00 -10.18
C ILE A 201 13.22 10.96 -10.85
N GLN A 202 14.25 11.41 -10.14
CA GLN A 202 15.38 12.14 -10.69
C GLN A 202 16.63 11.25 -10.66
N ILE A 203 17.10 10.81 -11.83
CA ILE A 203 18.25 9.90 -11.99
C ILE A 203 19.51 10.70 -12.31
N HIS A 204 20.61 10.39 -11.63
CA HIS A 204 21.92 10.98 -11.84
C HIS A 204 23.01 9.90 -11.90
N SER A 205 23.92 10.03 -12.84
CA SER A 205 25.12 9.19 -12.95
C SER A 205 26.38 10.01 -12.68
N ARG A 206 27.34 9.41 -12.00
CA ARG A 206 28.65 10.02 -11.71
C ARG A 206 29.78 9.06 -12.01
N GLU A 207 30.71 9.48 -12.86
CA GLU A 207 31.95 8.77 -13.12
C GLU A 207 32.86 8.72 -11.88
N GLN A 208 33.49 7.57 -11.67
CA GLN A 208 34.52 7.33 -10.67
C GLN A 208 35.79 6.77 -11.32
N ARG A 209 36.83 6.54 -10.51
CA ARG A 209 38.10 5.98 -11.02
C ARG A 209 37.99 4.51 -11.44
N SER A 210 37.07 3.77 -10.84
CA SER A 210 36.92 2.31 -10.98
C SER A 210 35.56 1.89 -11.56
N GLY A 211 34.84 2.80 -12.20
CA GLY A 211 33.48 2.58 -12.70
C GLY A 211 32.65 3.85 -12.58
N HIS A 212 31.34 3.70 -12.49
CA HIS A 212 30.42 4.80 -12.27
C HIS A 212 29.41 4.45 -11.17
N GLN A 213 28.69 5.45 -10.68
CA GLN A 213 27.61 5.25 -9.72
C GLN A 213 26.38 5.97 -10.20
N THR A 214 25.26 5.25 -10.19
CA THR A 214 23.96 5.80 -10.58
C THR A 214 23.05 5.85 -9.36
N TYR A 215 22.37 6.98 -9.23
CA TYR A 215 21.53 7.33 -8.10
C TYR A 215 20.19 7.83 -8.61
N GLY A 216 19.13 7.60 -7.83
CA GLY A 216 17.83 8.22 -8.04
C GLY A 216 17.39 8.98 -6.79
N ARG A 217 16.64 10.06 -6.94
CA ARG A 217 15.75 10.57 -5.90
C ARG A 217 14.32 10.30 -6.35
N PHE A 218 13.45 9.87 -5.47
CA PHE A 218 12.05 9.62 -5.83
C PHE A 218 11.09 10.33 -4.89
N GLU A 219 9.92 10.67 -5.43
CA GLU A 219 8.76 11.23 -4.71
C GLU A 219 7.52 10.49 -5.21
N PHE A 220 7.11 9.49 -4.44
CA PHE A 220 6.03 8.54 -4.74
C PHE A 220 4.80 8.83 -3.88
N GLY A 221 4.42 10.11 -3.79
CA GLY A 221 3.33 10.55 -2.94
C GLY A 221 3.69 10.43 -1.46
N GLY A 222 3.03 9.53 -0.74
CA GLY A 222 3.28 9.24 0.68
C GLY A 222 4.69 8.71 1.00
N TRP A 223 5.56 8.54 0.02
CA TRP A 223 6.95 8.13 0.21
C TRP A 223 7.91 8.99 -0.59
N ASN A 224 9.03 9.37 0.00
CA ASN A 224 10.17 9.89 -0.73
C ASN A 224 11.47 9.23 -0.28
N GLY A 225 12.47 9.29 -1.15
CA GLY A 225 13.74 8.72 -0.79
C GLY A 225 14.76 8.78 -1.89
N VAL A 226 15.74 7.88 -1.76
CA VAL A 226 16.87 7.76 -2.66
C VAL A 226 17.03 6.31 -3.09
N ILE A 227 17.34 6.15 -4.36
CA ILE A 227 17.63 4.90 -5.04
C ILE A 227 19.13 4.84 -5.32
N ARG A 228 19.71 3.65 -5.22
CA ARG A 228 21.03 3.35 -5.75
C ARG A 228 20.94 2.13 -6.65
N PHE A 229 21.45 2.28 -7.85
CA PHE A 229 21.59 1.16 -8.77
C PHE A 229 22.73 0.26 -8.31
N VAL A 230 22.56 -1.04 -8.52
CA VAL A 230 23.51 -2.07 -8.11
C VAL A 230 23.82 -2.99 -9.28
N THR A 231 24.99 -3.64 -9.21
CA THR A 231 25.36 -4.69 -10.16
C THR A 231 24.35 -5.83 -10.08
N ALA A 232 24.02 -6.41 -11.24
CA ALA A 232 23.19 -7.60 -11.35
C ALA A 232 23.99 -8.84 -10.97
N GLU A 233 24.56 -8.90 -9.76
CA GLU A 233 25.23 -10.15 -9.36
C GLU A 233 24.18 -11.24 -9.09
N GLU A 234 24.41 -12.41 -9.70
CA GLU A 234 23.57 -13.61 -9.62
C GLU A 234 23.38 -14.06 -8.17
N ASP A 235 22.27 -13.65 -7.56
CA ASP A 235 21.62 -14.27 -6.38
C ASP A 235 22.54 -14.76 -5.26
N GLY A 236 23.62 -14.02 -5.01
CA GLY A 236 24.67 -14.40 -4.06
C GLY A 236 24.28 -14.28 -2.58
N GLY A 237 23.00 -14.38 -2.21
CA GLY A 237 22.43 -14.73 -0.89
C GLY A 237 22.98 -14.08 0.40
N GLY A 238 23.90 -13.12 0.29
CA GLY A 238 24.62 -12.54 1.40
C GLY A 238 23.85 -11.34 1.93
N TYR A 239 23.34 -11.45 3.16
CA TYR A 239 22.72 -10.34 3.91
C TYR A 239 23.73 -9.22 4.30
N GLY A 240 24.77 -9.00 3.48
CA GLY A 240 25.81 -8.00 3.68
C GLY A 240 25.59 -6.80 2.79
N TYR A 241 25.63 -5.60 3.37
CA TYR A 241 25.82 -4.37 2.61
C TYR A 241 27.27 -4.33 2.14
N ASP A 242 27.53 -4.58 0.85
CA ASP A 242 28.84 -4.31 0.25
C ASP A 242 28.79 -2.95 -0.47
N PRO A 243 29.61 -1.96 -0.06
CA PRO A 243 29.73 -0.71 -0.79
C PRO A 243 30.13 -0.87 -2.27
N GLU A 244 30.83 -1.96 -2.61
CA GLU A 244 31.30 -2.24 -3.97
C GLU A 244 30.16 -2.63 -4.92
N ASP A 245 29.04 -3.18 -4.42
CA ASP A 245 27.82 -3.51 -5.20
C ASP A 245 27.25 -2.30 -5.96
N PHE A 246 27.59 -1.09 -5.51
CA PHE A 246 27.10 0.16 -6.07
C PHE A 246 28.11 0.84 -7.02
N ILE A 247 29.24 0.19 -7.32
CA ILE A 247 30.19 0.64 -8.33
C ILE A 247 29.93 -0.16 -9.60
N LEU A 248 29.26 0.50 -10.56
CA LEU A 248 28.83 -0.09 -11.81
C LEU A 248 29.96 -0.04 -12.84
N ASN A 249 30.18 -1.13 -13.54
CA ASN A 249 31.07 -1.18 -14.71
C ASN A 249 30.33 -0.70 -15.95
N ASP A 250 31.04 -0.45 -17.05
CA ASP A 250 30.40 0.03 -18.28
C ASP A 250 29.39 -0.96 -18.87
N SER A 251 29.53 -2.27 -18.60
CA SER A 251 28.57 -3.31 -18.98
C SER A 251 27.26 -3.27 -18.19
N ASP A 252 27.26 -2.64 -17.01
CA ASP A 252 26.08 -2.49 -16.15
C ASP A 252 25.24 -1.28 -16.55
N ARG A 253 25.71 -0.46 -17.51
CA ARG A 253 24.91 0.64 -18.05
C ARG A 253 23.73 0.07 -18.83
N PRO A 254 22.54 0.64 -18.66
CA PRO A 254 21.41 0.23 -19.47
C PRO A 254 21.71 0.51 -20.94
N SER A 255 21.31 -0.43 -21.79
CA SER A 255 21.49 -0.40 -23.23
C SER A 255 20.35 -1.19 -23.89
N GLU A 256 20.28 -1.19 -25.22
CA GLU A 256 19.29 -1.99 -25.93
C GLU A 256 19.43 -3.50 -25.64
N GLU A 257 20.65 -4.00 -25.53
CA GLU A 257 20.94 -5.42 -25.21
C GLU A 257 20.79 -5.75 -23.72
N ASN A 258 20.94 -4.74 -22.85
CA ASN A 258 20.81 -4.88 -21.41
C ASN A 258 19.95 -3.73 -20.83
N PRO A 259 18.62 -3.73 -21.06
CA PRO A 259 17.77 -2.59 -20.71
C PRO A 259 17.40 -2.54 -19.23
N THR A 260 17.61 -3.63 -18.51
CA THR A 260 17.18 -3.79 -17.12
C THR A 260 18.31 -3.45 -16.16
N CYS A 261 18.05 -2.54 -15.23
CA CYS A 261 18.93 -2.26 -14.12
C CYS A 261 18.29 -2.67 -12.80
N HIS A 262 19.11 -3.09 -11.86
CA HIS A 262 18.68 -3.39 -10.51
C HIS A 262 18.99 -2.25 -9.55
N TYR A 263 18.17 -2.11 -8.53
CA TYR A 263 18.32 -1.05 -7.55
C TYR A 263 17.84 -1.42 -6.16
N ARG A 264 18.34 -0.66 -5.19
CA ARG A 264 17.91 -0.66 -3.79
C ARG A 264 17.48 0.75 -3.40
N TRP A 265 16.58 0.88 -2.45
CA TRP A 265 16.11 2.20 -2.03
C TRP A 265 16.14 2.38 -0.51
N ARG A 266 16.26 3.64 -0.08
CA ARG A 266 16.09 4.08 1.30
C ARG A 266 15.23 5.33 1.29
N GLY A 267 14.22 5.36 2.13
CA GLY A 267 13.29 6.47 2.12
C GLY A 267 12.56 6.65 3.43
N VAL A 268 11.64 7.60 3.38
CA VAL A 268 10.79 8.02 4.48
C VAL A 268 9.37 7.99 3.95
N GLU A 269 8.46 7.49 4.77
CA GLU A 269 7.04 7.72 4.53
C GLU A 269 6.64 9.09 5.08
N ASP A 270 6.03 9.92 4.25
CA ASP A 270 5.70 11.32 4.54
C ASP A 270 4.59 11.49 5.58
N GLY A 271 3.69 10.51 5.73
CA GLY A 271 2.61 10.56 6.72
C GLY A 271 3.10 10.62 8.17
N GLU A 272 4.12 9.82 8.51
CA GLU A 272 4.67 9.75 9.88
C GLU A 272 6.14 10.17 9.98
N GLY A 273 6.80 10.50 8.86
CA GLY A 273 8.25 10.74 8.82
C GLY A 273 9.07 9.51 9.25
N VAL A 274 8.56 8.30 9.02
CA VAL A 274 9.22 7.05 9.41
C VAL A 274 10.21 6.64 8.34
N ILE A 275 11.50 6.54 8.72
CA ILE A 275 12.51 5.93 7.88
C ILE A 275 12.15 4.46 7.69
N GLN A 276 11.98 4.04 6.43
CA GLN A 276 11.69 2.66 6.09
C GLN A 276 12.98 1.85 6.22
N LEU A 277 13.01 0.95 7.20
CA LEU A 277 14.16 0.10 7.49
C LEU A 277 14.15 -1.14 6.59
N ARG A 278 15.35 -1.63 6.26
CA ARG A 278 15.56 -2.91 5.55
C ARG A 278 15.03 -2.97 4.12
N GLU A 279 14.44 -1.90 3.62
CA GLU A 279 14.03 -1.82 2.21
C GLU A 279 15.23 -1.89 1.27
N ASP A 280 16.41 -1.49 1.75
CA ASP A 280 17.68 -1.66 1.06
C ASP A 280 18.24 -3.10 1.08
N ASN A 281 17.56 -4.04 1.74
CA ASN A 281 17.85 -5.48 1.61
C ASN A 281 17.14 -6.12 0.43
N TYR A 282 16.21 -5.41 -0.22
CA TYR A 282 15.44 -5.93 -1.34
C TYR A 282 15.95 -5.34 -2.65
N LEU A 283 16.02 -6.23 -3.64
CA LEU A 283 16.43 -5.89 -4.98
C LEU A 283 15.19 -5.64 -5.83
N TYR A 284 15.10 -4.45 -6.37
CA TYR A 284 14.06 -4.03 -7.30
C TYR A 284 14.68 -3.86 -8.69
N SER A 285 13.84 -3.77 -9.73
CA SER A 285 14.30 -3.62 -11.10
C SER A 285 13.54 -2.51 -11.84
N MET A 286 14.24 -1.87 -12.77
CA MET A 286 13.69 -0.97 -13.78
C MET A 286 14.19 -1.41 -15.14
N THR A 287 13.30 -1.48 -16.12
CA THR A 287 13.60 -1.76 -17.51
C THR A 287 13.36 -0.50 -18.33
N PHE A 288 14.42 -0.03 -18.98
CA PHE A 288 14.38 1.15 -19.84
C PHE A 288 14.13 0.74 -21.28
N SER A 289 13.39 1.55 -22.03
CA SER A 289 13.17 1.32 -23.46
C SER A 289 13.11 2.64 -24.23
N LYS A 290 12.94 2.57 -25.55
CA LYS A 290 12.93 3.74 -26.45
C LYS A 290 14.13 4.66 -26.24
N ASN A 291 15.33 4.07 -26.26
CA ASN A 291 16.61 4.75 -26.01
C ASN A 291 16.72 5.44 -24.64
N GLY A 292 16.06 4.89 -23.63
CA GLY A 292 16.06 5.46 -22.29
C GLY A 292 15.09 6.62 -22.12
N ASN A 293 14.05 6.73 -22.95
CA ASN A 293 12.97 7.71 -22.79
C ASN A 293 11.71 7.13 -22.13
N TYR A 294 11.66 5.81 -21.99
CA TYR A 294 10.58 5.11 -21.29
C TYR A 294 11.16 4.19 -20.21
N VAL A 295 10.45 4.03 -19.11
CA VAL A 295 10.81 3.14 -18.01
C VAL A 295 9.59 2.38 -17.52
N GLU A 296 9.77 1.12 -17.19
CA GLU A 296 8.84 0.36 -16.36
C GLU A 296 9.62 -0.32 -15.23
N GLY A 297 8.97 -0.60 -14.12
CA GLY A 297 9.68 -1.20 -12.99
C GLY A 297 8.76 -1.59 -11.86
N ASN A 298 9.37 -2.14 -10.81
CA ASN A 298 8.67 -2.49 -9.59
C ASN A 298 9.26 -1.73 -8.42
N TRP A 299 8.42 -1.14 -7.59
CA TRP A 299 8.80 -0.50 -6.33
C TRP A 299 7.94 -1.08 -5.22
N GLY A 300 8.39 -1.04 -3.96
CA GLY A 300 7.51 -1.44 -2.88
C GLY A 300 8.07 -1.29 -1.49
N CYS A 301 7.19 -1.58 -0.53
CA CYS A 301 7.53 -1.81 0.87
C CYS A 301 7.14 -3.26 1.21
N ARG A 302 8.08 -4.10 1.65
CA ARG A 302 7.75 -5.53 1.86
C ARG A 302 6.91 -5.77 3.11
N ASP A 303 7.14 -4.97 4.15
CA ASP A 303 6.48 -5.11 5.46
C ASP A 303 5.28 -4.17 5.64
N GLY A 304 4.83 -3.49 4.58
CA GLY A 304 3.77 -2.49 4.63
C GLY A 304 3.01 -2.32 3.32
N GLU A 305 1.92 -1.57 3.37
CA GLU A 305 1.23 -1.11 2.17
C GLU A 305 2.11 -0.09 1.41
N PRO A 306 2.05 -0.04 0.08
CA PRO A 306 1.14 -0.80 -0.80
C PRO A 306 1.61 -2.22 -1.14
N GLY A 307 2.68 -2.73 -0.52
CA GLY A 307 3.36 -3.95 -0.98
C GLY A 307 4.30 -3.65 -2.14
N VAL A 308 4.49 -4.62 -3.04
CA VAL A 308 5.21 -4.42 -4.31
C VAL A 308 4.21 -3.98 -5.36
N VAL A 309 4.50 -2.86 -6.02
CA VAL A 309 3.69 -2.23 -7.06
C VAL A 309 4.50 -2.10 -8.33
N HIS A 310 3.80 -2.16 -9.46
CA HIS A 310 4.36 -1.93 -10.78
C HIS A 310 4.12 -0.47 -11.19
N PHE A 311 5.09 0.14 -11.86
CA PHE A 311 4.98 1.49 -12.40
C PHE A 311 5.53 1.54 -13.83
N THR A 312 5.02 2.52 -14.58
CA THR A 312 5.59 2.96 -15.86
C THR A 312 5.98 4.42 -15.77
N GLY A 313 6.74 4.94 -16.73
CA GLY A 313 7.15 6.34 -16.72
C GLY A 313 7.77 6.79 -18.02
N VAL A 314 7.75 8.10 -18.20
CA VAL A 314 8.36 8.79 -19.33
C VAL A 314 9.39 9.80 -18.83
N LYS A 315 10.47 9.94 -19.58
CA LYS A 315 11.51 10.93 -19.28
C LYS A 315 10.97 12.32 -19.56
N ASP A 316 11.10 13.22 -18.59
CA ASP A 316 10.86 14.63 -18.77
C ASP A 316 12.13 15.29 -19.32
N ASN A 317 12.01 15.92 -20.49
CA ASN A 317 13.11 16.61 -21.17
C ASN A 317 13.41 18.00 -20.57
N SER A 318 12.88 18.29 -19.39
CA SER A 318 13.25 19.47 -18.62
C SER A 318 14.70 19.34 -18.13
N ASP A 319 15.48 20.40 -18.26
CA ASP A 319 16.87 20.46 -17.77
C ASP A 319 16.87 20.39 -16.24
N GLY A 320 16.89 19.17 -15.70
CA GLY A 320 16.84 18.88 -14.28
C GLY A 320 17.99 19.54 -13.51
N GLY A 321 17.65 20.53 -12.68
CA GLY A 321 18.61 21.35 -11.93
C GLY A 321 19.24 20.65 -10.71
N TYR A 322 20.55 20.88 -10.56
CA TYR A 322 21.43 20.71 -9.40
C TYR A 322 21.45 19.37 -8.64
N GLY A 323 22.52 18.61 -8.90
CA GLY A 323 22.96 17.45 -8.12
C GLY A 323 23.25 17.76 -6.66
N MET A 324 22.23 17.59 -5.82
CA MET A 324 22.43 17.44 -4.38
C MET A 324 23.27 16.19 -4.10
N SER A 325 23.88 16.15 -2.90
CA SER A 325 24.68 15.01 -2.47
C SER A 325 23.77 13.84 -2.09
N ILE A 326 23.25 13.12 -3.09
CA ILE A 326 22.40 11.93 -2.90
C ILE A 326 23.11 10.89 -2.03
N GLU A 327 24.45 10.80 -2.13
CA GLU A 327 25.26 9.97 -1.25
C GLU A 327 25.11 10.33 0.24
N ARG A 328 25.04 11.62 0.58
CA ARG A 328 24.80 12.08 1.96
C ARG A 328 23.41 11.67 2.41
N GLU A 329 22.43 11.82 1.54
CA GLU A 329 21.03 11.44 1.78
C GLU A 329 20.87 9.93 2.02
N TRP A 330 21.56 9.10 1.24
CA TRP A 330 21.61 7.65 1.43
C TRP A 330 22.19 7.28 2.79
N LYS A 331 23.32 7.91 3.17
CA LYS A 331 23.97 7.70 4.47
C LYS A 331 23.12 8.19 5.63
N ALA A 332 22.31 9.23 5.43
CA ALA A 332 21.44 9.80 6.44
C ALA A 332 20.17 8.98 6.71
N ARG A 333 19.83 8.00 5.88
CA ARG A 333 18.63 7.14 6.01
C ARG A 333 18.99 5.69 6.39
N ASN A 334 19.92 5.50 7.32
CA ASN A 334 20.35 4.18 7.79
C ASN A 334 19.71 3.79 9.15
N GLN A 335 20.00 2.58 9.63
CA GLN A 335 19.52 2.09 10.93
C GLN A 335 19.82 3.06 12.09
N ALA A 336 21.01 3.66 12.13
CA ALA A 336 21.36 4.59 13.20
C ALA A 336 20.52 5.88 13.15
N ALA A 337 20.16 6.35 11.95
CA ALA A 337 19.26 7.47 11.76
C ALA A 337 17.83 7.14 12.17
N TYR A 338 17.34 5.94 11.83
CA TYR A 338 16.07 5.43 12.33
C TYR A 338 16.06 5.35 13.85
N ASP A 339 17.07 4.72 14.47
CA ASP A 339 17.12 4.54 15.91
C ASP A 339 17.12 5.89 16.63
N LYS A 340 17.79 6.89 16.04
CA LYS A 340 17.76 8.27 16.52
C LYS A 340 16.37 8.88 16.38
N ALA A 341 15.78 8.86 15.19
CA ALA A 341 14.44 9.41 14.93
C ALA A 341 13.37 8.76 15.81
N ASN A 342 13.44 7.44 16.00
CA ASN A 342 12.56 6.69 16.88
C ASN A 342 12.74 7.11 18.33
N ARG A 343 13.99 7.19 18.85
CA ARG A 343 14.24 7.69 20.21
C ARG A 343 13.72 9.12 20.43
N ASP A 344 13.87 10.00 19.43
CA ASP A 344 13.44 11.39 19.53
C ASP A 344 11.91 11.52 19.48
N ARG A 345 11.20 10.57 18.84
CA ARG A 345 9.73 10.52 18.76
C ARG A 345 9.05 10.14 20.08
N TRP A 346 9.70 9.30 20.88
CA TRP A 346 9.15 8.76 22.13
C TRP A 346 9.70 9.42 23.40
N ARG A 347 10.27 10.62 23.27
CA ARG A 347 10.62 11.50 24.39
C ARG A 347 9.57 12.58 24.56
#